data_AF-A0AAV0GNW8-F1
#
_entry.id   AF-A0AAV0GNW8-F1
#
_cell.length_a   1.000
_cell.length_b   1.000
_cell.length_c   1.000
_cell.angle_alpha   90.00
_cell.angle_beta   90.00
_cell.angle_gamma   90.00
#
_symmetry.space_group_name_H-M   'P 1'
#
loop_
_entity.id
_entity.type
_entity.pdbx_description
1 polymer ?
#
loop_
_entity_poly.entity_id
_entity_poly.type
_entity_poly.pdbx_seq_one_letter_code
_entity_poly.pdbx_strand_id
1 'polypeptide(L)'
;MMATLLFIIPSNKNKGEKLMDWSKCKKLPWNIVLLLGAGFAIADGVRTSGLAEILTKSLDFLEQAPYWAIAPLVSLIGAFITEFTSNNATTTLLVPLLIQIAKTMHVHPLLLMIPGAIGAQFAFLLPTGTPSNIVGFTTGHIEIKDMIKVGIPLKITGIVALSVLMPTLGKLQNA
;
A
#
# COMPACT_ATOMS: atom_id res chain seq x y z
N MET A 1 -16.51 18.00 -9.90
CA MET A 1 -17.92 18.49 -9.85
C MET A 1 -18.65 18.18 -8.54
N MET A 2 -18.48 17.00 -7.92
CA MET A 2 -19.21 16.71 -6.66
C MET A 2 -18.75 17.54 -5.45
N ALA A 3 -17.43 17.81 -5.33
CA ALA A 3 -16.91 18.62 -4.23
C ALA A 3 -17.38 20.09 -4.26
N THR A 4 -17.62 20.66 -5.45
CA THR A 4 -18.11 22.04 -5.58
C THR A 4 -19.57 22.19 -5.16
N LEU A 5 -20.38 21.13 -5.26
CA LEU A 5 -21.76 21.14 -4.77
C LEU A 5 -21.83 21.30 -3.25
N LEU A 6 -20.83 20.81 -2.50
CA LEU A 6 -20.79 20.94 -1.05
C LEU A 6 -20.61 22.40 -0.56
N PHE A 7 -20.12 23.29 -1.43
CA PHE A 7 -20.01 24.74 -1.16
C PHE A 7 -21.28 25.52 -1.51
N ILE A 8 -22.28 24.85 -2.12
CA ILE A 8 -23.55 25.44 -2.55
C ILE A 8 -24.69 24.93 -1.66
N ILE A 9 -24.66 23.65 -1.28
CA ILE A 9 -25.72 23.03 -0.48
C ILE A 9 -25.68 23.57 0.96
N PRO A 10 -26.79 24.13 1.47
CA PRO A 10 -26.90 24.60 2.85
C PRO A 10 -26.98 23.43 3.85
N SER A 11 -26.36 23.62 5.01
CA SER A 11 -26.41 22.74 6.16
C SER A 11 -27.69 22.99 6.95
N ASN A 12 -28.43 21.94 7.30
CA ASN A 12 -29.66 22.03 8.10
C ASN A 12 -29.41 22.34 9.59
N LYS A 13 -28.15 22.53 10.01
CA LYS A 13 -27.80 22.79 11.41
C LYS A 13 -27.93 24.27 11.79
N ASN A 14 -27.60 25.20 10.89
CA ASN A 14 -27.67 26.65 11.12
C ASN A 14 -28.12 27.37 9.85
N LYS A 15 -29.00 28.36 9.97
CA LYS A 15 -29.47 29.17 8.83
C LYS A 15 -28.28 29.88 8.17
N GLY A 16 -28.01 29.53 6.91
CA GLY A 16 -26.97 30.16 6.08
C GLY A 16 -25.60 29.48 6.12
N GLU A 17 -25.41 28.43 6.93
CA GLU A 17 -24.17 27.64 6.93
C GLU A 17 -24.16 26.67 5.74
N LYS A 18 -23.03 26.53 5.04
CA LYS A 18 -22.87 25.57 3.92
C LYS A 18 -22.35 24.23 4.46
N LEU A 19 -22.52 23.14 3.70
CA LEU A 19 -21.96 21.83 4.08
C LEU A 19 -20.43 21.87 4.16
N MET A 20 -19.77 22.57 3.23
CA MET A 20 -18.33 22.76 3.19
C MET A 20 -17.97 24.24 3.11
N ASP A 21 -17.03 24.65 3.96
CA ASP A 21 -16.46 25.99 3.99
C ASP A 21 -14.93 25.92 3.80
N TRP A 22 -14.31 27.02 3.39
CA TRP A 22 -12.86 27.06 3.17
C TRP A 22 -12.06 26.63 4.41
N SER A 23 -12.53 27.04 5.61
CA SER A 23 -11.94 26.61 6.89
C SER A 23 -12.02 25.10 7.13
N LYS A 24 -13.07 24.42 6.63
CA LYS A 24 -13.20 22.95 6.70
C LYS A 24 -12.29 22.28 5.67
N CYS A 25 -12.18 22.86 4.47
CA CYS A 25 -11.27 22.38 3.40
C CYS A 25 -9.79 22.37 3.82
N LYS A 26 -9.33 23.40 4.56
CA LYS A 26 -7.96 23.44 5.09
C LYS A 26 -7.63 22.29 6.05
N LYS A 27 -8.63 21.68 6.69
CA LYS A 27 -8.46 20.55 7.62
C LYS A 27 -8.38 19.20 6.90
N LEU A 28 -8.59 19.15 5.58
CA LEU A 28 -8.42 17.92 4.83
C LEU A 28 -6.96 17.45 4.89
N PRO A 29 -6.71 16.13 4.91
CA PRO A 29 -5.37 15.58 4.93
C PRO A 29 -4.72 15.69 3.53
N TRP A 30 -4.35 16.92 3.13
CA TRP A 30 -3.77 17.23 1.82
C TRP A 30 -2.53 16.40 1.50
N ASN A 31 -1.77 16.00 2.52
CA ASN A 31 -0.63 15.11 2.38
C ASN A 31 -1.00 13.77 1.72
N ILE A 32 -2.17 13.21 2.04
CA ILE A 32 -2.64 11.94 1.45
C ILE A 32 -3.02 12.15 -0.02
N VAL A 33 -3.69 13.27 -0.32
CA VAL A 33 -4.08 13.61 -1.70
C VAL A 33 -2.85 13.79 -2.59
N LEU A 34 -1.85 14.54 -2.10
CA LEU A 34 -0.58 14.74 -2.79
C LEU A 34 0.19 13.43 -2.95
N LEU A 35 0.16 12.56 -1.94
CA LEU A 35 0.83 11.27 -2.00
C LEU A 35 0.19 10.32 -3.03
N LEU A 36 -1.14 10.28 -3.10
CA LEU A 36 -1.86 9.51 -4.12
C LEU A 36 -1.51 10.04 -5.53
N GLY A 37 -1.49 11.36 -5.70
CA GLY A 37 -1.04 12.00 -6.94
C GLY A 37 0.40 11.64 -7.30
N ALA A 38 1.32 11.67 -6.32
CA ALA A 38 2.70 11.26 -6.50
C ALA A 38 2.82 9.77 -6.87
N GLY A 39 2.03 8.89 -6.26
CA GLY A 39 1.97 7.47 -6.62
C GLY A 39 1.55 7.23 -8.06
N PHE A 40 0.54 7.96 -8.54
CA PHE A 40 0.14 7.90 -9.95
C PHE A 40 1.21 8.49 -10.88
N ALA A 41 1.86 9.58 -10.49
CA ALA A 41 2.95 10.17 -11.26
C ALA A 41 4.16 9.23 -11.36
N ILE A 42 4.52 8.54 -10.28
CA ILE A 42 5.58 7.51 -10.28
C ILE A 42 5.16 6.34 -11.17
N ALA A 43 3.92 5.85 -11.05
CA ALA A 43 3.43 4.75 -11.88
C ALA A 43 3.43 5.11 -13.38
N ASP A 44 3.06 6.33 -13.74
CA ASP A 44 3.14 6.80 -15.12
C ASP A 44 4.60 7.05 -15.55
N GLY A 45 5.46 7.52 -14.66
CA GLY A 45 6.90 7.66 -14.90
C GLY A 45 7.58 6.32 -15.19
N VAL A 46 7.25 5.26 -14.44
CA VAL A 46 7.76 3.89 -14.66
C VAL A 46 7.30 3.35 -16.01
N ARG A 47 6.06 3.66 -16.43
CA ARG A 47 5.52 3.29 -17.74
C ARG A 47 6.15 4.07 -18.89
N THR A 48 6.27 5.39 -18.77
CA THR A 48 6.73 6.28 -19.85
C THR A 48 8.25 6.27 -20.02
N SER A 49 9.01 5.97 -18.96
CA SER A 49 10.48 5.84 -19.02
C SER A 49 10.97 4.55 -19.68
N GLY A 50 10.10 3.58 -19.96
CA GLY A 50 10.50 2.27 -20.46
C GLY A 50 11.04 1.32 -19.38
N LEU A 51 11.07 1.75 -18.11
CA LEU A 51 11.56 0.93 -17.01
C LEU A 51 10.68 -0.31 -16.80
N ALA A 52 9.37 -0.18 -17.02
CA ALA A 52 8.44 -1.30 -17.00
C ALA A 52 8.81 -2.37 -18.03
N GLU A 53 9.11 -2.00 -19.29
CA GLU A 53 9.54 -2.97 -20.32
C GLU A 53 10.88 -3.63 -19.98
N ILE A 54 11.85 -2.88 -19.43
CA ILE A 54 13.16 -3.42 -19.03
C ILE A 54 13.01 -4.42 -17.89
N LEU A 55 12.20 -4.09 -16.88
CA LEU A 55 11.90 -4.98 -15.76
C LEU A 55 11.17 -6.23 -16.25
N THR A 56 10.20 -6.08 -17.15
CA THR A 56 9.42 -7.21 -17.67
C THR A 56 10.30 -8.18 -18.44
N LYS A 57 11.17 -7.72 -19.36
CA LYS A 57 12.15 -8.59 -20.02
C LYS A 57 13.06 -9.35 -19.05
N SER A 58 13.41 -8.72 -17.93
CA SER A 58 14.23 -9.34 -16.89
C SER A 58 13.42 -10.32 -16.03
N LEU A 59 12.09 -10.20 -16.04
CA LEU A 59 11.11 -10.95 -15.27
C LEU A 59 10.26 -11.89 -16.15
N ASP A 60 10.61 -12.12 -17.42
CA ASP A 60 9.90 -13.07 -18.29
C ASP A 60 9.89 -14.49 -17.68
N PHE A 61 10.91 -14.83 -16.89
CA PHE A 61 10.95 -16.08 -16.11
C PHE A 61 9.83 -16.18 -15.04
N LEU A 62 9.25 -15.04 -14.66
CA LEU A 62 8.17 -14.93 -13.68
C LEU A 62 6.79 -15.18 -14.30
N GLU A 63 6.65 -15.14 -15.64
CA GLU A 63 5.39 -15.44 -16.33
C GLU A 63 4.95 -16.91 -16.09
N GLN A 64 5.92 -17.81 -15.92
CA GLN A 64 5.70 -19.21 -15.53
C GLN A 64 5.92 -19.46 -14.03
N ALA A 65 6.27 -18.43 -13.25
CA ALA A 65 6.57 -18.63 -11.84
C ALA A 65 5.29 -19.00 -11.08
N PRO A 66 5.35 -20.00 -10.19
CA PRO A 66 4.21 -20.38 -9.40
C PRO A 66 3.78 -19.21 -8.52
N TYR A 67 2.47 -19.07 -8.32
CA TYR A 67 1.86 -18.10 -7.40
C TYR A 67 2.59 -18.04 -6.03
N TRP A 68 3.00 -19.22 -5.54
CA TRP A 68 3.76 -19.41 -4.31
C TRP A 68 5.12 -18.71 -4.25
N ALA A 69 5.67 -18.25 -5.38
CA ALA A 69 6.88 -17.42 -5.42
C ALA A 69 6.54 -15.93 -5.48
N ILE A 70 5.52 -15.56 -6.27
CA ILE A 70 5.17 -14.16 -6.54
C ILE A 70 4.58 -13.48 -5.30
N ALA A 71 3.60 -14.12 -4.65
CA ALA A 71 2.91 -13.55 -3.51
C ALA A 71 3.83 -13.22 -2.31
N PRO A 72 4.70 -14.14 -1.84
CA PRO A 72 5.60 -13.81 -0.74
C PRO A 72 6.63 -12.75 -1.14
N LEU A 73 7.13 -12.75 -2.38
CA LEU A 73 8.09 -11.75 -2.86
C LEU A 73 7.49 -10.34 -2.82
N VAL A 74 6.30 -10.16 -3.40
CA VAL A 74 5.61 -8.86 -3.45
C VAL A 74 5.24 -8.41 -2.04
N SER A 75 4.74 -9.33 -1.20
CA SER A 75 4.43 -9.03 0.19
C SER A 75 5.68 -8.64 0.98
N LEU A 76 6.83 -9.27 0.71
CA LEU A 76 8.11 -8.95 1.35
C LEU A 76 8.58 -7.54 0.99
N ILE A 77 8.50 -7.18 -0.29
CA ILE A 77 8.85 -5.82 -0.77
C ILE A 77 7.98 -4.79 -0.06
N GLY A 78 6.65 -4.99 -0.05
CA GLY A 78 5.72 -4.09 0.67
C GLY A 78 6.03 -4.01 2.16
N ALA A 79 6.28 -5.16 2.80
CA ALA A 79 6.58 -5.25 4.22
C ALA A 79 7.91 -4.57 4.59
N PHE A 80 8.90 -4.51 3.71
CA PHE A 80 10.14 -3.78 3.98
C PHE A 80 9.98 -2.29 3.79
N ILE A 81 9.33 -1.84 2.71
CA ILE A 81 9.13 -0.42 2.42
C ILE A 81 8.33 0.25 3.55
N THR A 82 7.33 -0.47 4.09
CA THR A 82 6.47 0.06 5.15
C THR A 82 7.13 0.22 6.53
N GLU A 83 8.37 -0.22 6.72
CA GLU A 83 9.09 0.06 7.98
C GLU A 83 9.60 1.51 8.02
N PHE A 84 9.84 2.09 6.85
CA PHE A 84 10.37 3.45 6.68
C PHE A 84 9.29 4.47 6.34
N THR A 85 8.06 4.02 6.07
CA THR A 85 6.95 4.83 5.55
C THR A 85 5.65 4.36 6.19
N SER A 86 4.62 5.21 6.31
CA SER A 86 3.34 4.76 6.87
C SER A 86 2.67 3.71 5.99
N ASN A 87 1.99 2.74 6.58
CA ASN A 87 1.36 1.64 5.83
C ASN A 87 0.41 2.12 4.73
N ASN A 88 -0.37 3.16 5.03
CA ASN A 88 -1.31 3.74 4.06
C ASN A 88 -0.56 4.45 2.93
N ALA A 89 0.56 5.11 3.25
CA ALA A 89 1.39 5.74 2.25
C ALA A 89 2.06 4.72 1.33
N THR A 90 2.65 3.67 1.90
CA THR A 90 3.26 2.56 1.17
C THR A 90 2.25 1.90 0.24
N THR A 91 1.05 1.60 0.72
CA THR A 91 -0.02 0.99 -0.09
C THR A 91 -0.45 1.91 -1.24
N THR A 92 -0.61 3.21 -0.96
CA THR A 92 -1.00 4.23 -1.95
C THR A 92 0.03 4.36 -3.09
N LEU A 93 1.31 4.19 -2.78
CA LEU A 93 2.39 4.23 -3.77
C LEU A 93 2.54 2.89 -4.52
N LEU A 94 2.50 1.75 -3.82
CA LEU A 94 2.76 0.44 -4.40
C LEU A 94 1.62 -0.08 -5.26
N VAL A 95 0.36 0.12 -4.87
CA VAL A 95 -0.78 -0.46 -5.60
C VAL A 95 -0.85 -0.01 -7.06
N PRO A 96 -0.72 1.29 -7.40
CA PRO A 96 -0.70 1.73 -8.80
C PRO A 96 0.46 1.14 -9.60
N LEU A 97 1.63 1.01 -8.98
CA LEU A 97 2.81 0.39 -9.60
C LEU A 97 2.59 -1.09 -9.89
N LEU A 98 2.07 -1.84 -8.92
CA LEU A 98 1.77 -3.27 -9.06
C LEU A 98 0.70 -3.53 -10.11
N ILE A 99 -0.27 -2.63 -10.28
CA ILE A 99 -1.27 -2.71 -11.38
C ILE A 99 -0.58 -2.63 -12.75
N GLN A 100 0.35 -1.68 -12.92
CA GLN A 100 1.03 -1.52 -14.20
C GLN A 100 1.96 -2.70 -14.49
N ILE A 101 2.70 -3.18 -13.49
CA ILE A 101 3.56 -4.37 -13.61
C ILE A 101 2.72 -5.59 -13.99
N ALA A 102 1.57 -5.80 -13.33
CA ALA A 102 0.67 -6.92 -13.66
C ALA A 102 0.19 -6.87 -15.11
N LYS A 103 -0.18 -5.68 -15.60
CA LYS A 103 -0.60 -5.50 -17.00
C LYS A 103 0.52 -5.79 -17.98
N THR A 104 1.74 -5.37 -17.69
CA THR A 104 2.90 -5.64 -18.56
C THR A 104 3.29 -7.11 -18.56
N MET A 105 3.11 -7.81 -17.43
CA MET A 105 3.31 -9.25 -17.29
C MET A 105 2.12 -10.10 -17.78
N HIS A 106 1.05 -9.49 -18.30
CA HIS A 106 -0.17 -10.17 -18.73
C HIS A 106 -0.83 -11.06 -17.64
N VAL A 107 -0.67 -10.70 -16.36
CA VAL A 107 -1.30 -11.39 -15.23
C VAL A 107 -2.42 -10.55 -14.60
N HIS A 108 -3.38 -11.21 -13.95
CA HIS A 108 -4.47 -10.53 -13.29
C HIS A 108 -3.94 -9.60 -12.16
N PRO A 109 -4.25 -8.28 -12.15
CA PRO A 109 -3.67 -7.31 -11.21
C PRO A 109 -3.86 -7.65 -9.73
N LEU A 110 -4.98 -8.28 -9.37
CA LEU A 110 -5.24 -8.73 -8.00
C LEU A 110 -4.16 -9.68 -7.46
N LEU A 111 -3.48 -10.42 -8.33
CA LEU A 111 -2.41 -11.35 -7.95
C LEU A 111 -1.22 -10.64 -7.31
N LEU A 112 -0.95 -9.39 -7.72
CA LEU A 112 0.10 -8.55 -7.14
C LEU A 112 -0.47 -7.57 -6.10
N MET A 113 -1.62 -6.96 -6.38
CA MET A 113 -2.22 -5.93 -5.53
C MET A 113 -2.54 -6.43 -4.13
N ILE A 114 -3.19 -7.60 -4.00
CA ILE A 114 -3.60 -8.14 -2.70
C ILE A 114 -2.38 -8.43 -1.82
N PRO A 115 -1.40 -9.25 -2.25
CA PRO A 115 -0.23 -9.52 -1.42
C PRO A 115 0.62 -8.27 -1.16
N GLY A 116 0.73 -7.34 -2.12
CA GLY A 116 1.45 -6.09 -1.91
C GLY A 116 0.78 -5.16 -0.89
N ALA A 117 -0.55 -5.00 -0.97
CA ALA A 117 -1.31 -4.14 -0.06
C ALA A 117 -1.36 -4.71 1.37
N ILE A 118 -1.55 -6.02 1.53
CA ILE A 118 -1.53 -6.67 2.84
C ILE A 118 -0.10 -6.70 3.39
N GLY A 119 0.89 -7.01 2.55
CA GLY A 119 2.31 -6.97 2.93
C GLY A 119 2.74 -5.60 3.44
N ALA A 120 2.27 -4.52 2.82
CA ALA A 120 2.47 -3.14 3.27
C ALA A 120 1.84 -2.83 4.64
N GLN A 121 1.07 -3.74 5.24
CA GLN A 121 0.58 -3.59 6.62
C GLN A 121 1.50 -4.25 7.66
N PHE A 122 2.43 -5.10 7.23
CA PHE A 122 3.34 -5.85 8.12
C PHE A 122 4.52 -5.00 8.58
N ALA A 123 4.25 -3.89 9.28
CA ALA A 123 5.21 -2.99 9.89
C ALA A 123 5.51 -3.38 11.34
N PHE A 124 6.45 -4.30 11.54
CA PHE A 124 6.70 -4.97 12.82
C PHE A 124 8.13 -4.79 13.34
N LEU A 125 9.05 -4.20 12.58
CA LEU A 125 10.47 -4.14 12.93
C LEU A 125 10.86 -2.86 13.65
N LEU A 126 10.33 -1.72 13.20
CA LEU A 126 10.74 -0.40 13.68
C LEU A 126 9.64 0.31 14.46
N PRO A 127 10.01 1.14 15.45
CA PRO A 127 9.05 1.97 16.17
C PRO A 127 8.34 2.95 15.23
N THR A 128 9.04 3.47 14.21
CA THR A 128 8.51 4.44 13.25
C THR A 128 7.41 3.91 12.32
N GLY A 129 7.25 2.59 12.21
CA GLY A 129 6.32 1.99 11.24
C GLY A 129 4.84 2.26 11.57
N THR A 130 4.45 2.17 12.84
CA THR A 130 3.05 2.38 13.27
C THR A 130 2.95 3.10 14.62
N PRO A 131 1.87 3.87 14.86
CA PRO A 131 1.64 4.51 16.16
C PRO A 131 1.64 3.52 17.33
N SER A 132 1.12 2.31 17.14
CA SER A 132 1.14 1.24 18.15
C SER A 132 2.56 0.84 18.56
N ASN A 133 3.47 0.71 17.59
CA ASN A 133 4.87 0.40 17.85
C ASN A 133 5.56 1.53 18.62
N ILE A 134 5.27 2.80 18.27
CA ILE A 134 5.77 3.98 18.99
C ILE A 134 5.28 3.97 20.44
N VAL A 135 3.98 3.76 20.68
CA VAL A 135 3.42 3.77 22.04
C VAL A 135 4.10 2.72 22.92
N GLY A 136 4.30 1.50 22.40
CA GLY A 136 5.06 0.45 23.11
C GLY A 136 6.51 0.86 23.39
N PHE A 137 7.21 1.40 22.39
CA PHE A 137 8.61 1.84 22.52
C PHE A 137 8.77 2.99 23.53
N THR A 138 7.82 3.92 23.58
CA THR A 138 7.87 5.08 24.50
C THR A 138 7.73 4.71 25.98
N THR A 139 7.39 3.46 26.31
CA THR A 139 7.39 2.96 27.70
C THR A 139 8.79 2.88 28.32
N GLY A 140 9.86 2.94 27.51
CA GLY A 140 11.24 2.85 27.97
C GLY A 140 11.72 1.44 28.32
N HIS A 141 10.86 0.42 28.20
CA HIS A 141 11.18 -0.97 28.55
C HIS A 141 11.49 -1.86 27.33
N ILE A 142 11.37 -1.32 26.10
CA ILE A 142 11.52 -2.08 24.86
C ILE A 142 12.60 -1.42 24.01
N GLU A 143 13.66 -2.16 23.68
CA GLU A 143 14.68 -1.69 22.76
C GLU A 143 14.32 -2.02 21.30
N ILE A 144 14.91 -1.30 20.34
CA ILE A 144 14.77 -1.60 18.91
C ILE A 144 15.18 -3.05 18.60
N LYS A 145 16.19 -3.57 19.31
CA LYS A 145 16.64 -4.96 19.15
C LYS A 145 15.56 -5.98 19.52
N ASP A 146 14.77 -5.70 20.55
CA ASP A 146 13.69 -6.59 20.99
C ASP A 146 12.54 -6.58 19.99
N MET A 147 12.22 -5.40 19.45
CA MET A 147 11.25 -5.25 18.36
C MET A 147 11.67 -6.02 17.12
N ILE A 148 12.93 -5.92 16.68
CA ILE A 148 13.42 -6.66 15.51
C ILE A 148 13.38 -8.18 15.75
N LYS A 149 13.81 -8.64 16.93
CA LYS A 149 13.82 -10.07 17.29
C LYS A 149 12.43 -10.70 17.24
N VAL A 150 11.40 -9.98 17.68
CA VAL A 150 10.00 -10.46 17.66
C VAL A 150 9.35 -10.19 16.30
N GLY A 151 9.67 -9.07 15.67
CA GLY A 151 9.07 -8.61 14.43
C GLY A 151 9.48 -9.42 13.21
N ILE A 152 10.73 -9.92 13.12
CA ILE A 152 11.16 -10.76 11.99
C ILE A 152 10.33 -12.06 11.92
N PRO A 153 10.23 -12.88 12.99
CA PRO A 153 9.37 -14.06 13.00
C PRO A 153 7.92 -13.74 12.67
N LEU A 154 7.37 -12.64 13.22
CA LEU A 154 5.99 -12.24 12.97
C LEU A 154 5.75 -11.86 11.50
N LYS A 155 6.71 -11.15 10.89
CA LYS A 155 6.66 -10.78 9.47
C LYS A 155 6.72 -12.02 8.57
N ILE A 156 7.65 -12.93 8.83
CA ILE A 156 7.78 -14.18 8.08
C ILE A 156 6.49 -14.99 8.20
N THR A 157 5.97 -15.16 9.42
CA THR A 157 4.72 -15.90 9.68
C THR A 157 3.54 -15.25 8.97
N GLY A 158 3.44 -13.92 9.00
CA GLY A 158 2.39 -13.17 8.29
C GLY A 158 2.45 -13.35 6.78
N ILE A 159 3.66 -13.29 6.18
CA ILE A 159 3.86 -13.51 4.75
C ILE A 159 3.51 -14.94 4.36
N VAL A 160 3.93 -15.94 5.16
CA VAL A 160 3.60 -17.35 4.92
C VAL A 160 2.09 -17.58 5.04
N ALA A 161 1.46 -17.08 6.11
CA ALA A 161 0.03 -17.18 6.31
C ALA A 161 -0.76 -16.54 5.15
N LEU A 162 -0.35 -15.35 4.71
CA LEU A 162 -0.93 -14.67 3.55
C LEU A 162 -0.79 -15.51 2.28
N SER A 163 0.39 -16.06 2.03
CA SER A 163 0.66 -16.89 0.84
C SER A 163 -0.19 -18.17 0.83
N VAL A 164 -0.47 -18.74 2.01
CA VAL A 164 -1.34 -19.93 2.17
C VAL A 164 -2.83 -19.58 2.04
N LEU A 165 -3.26 -18.46 2.62
CA LEU A 165 -4.67 -18.08 2.68
C LEU A 165 -5.17 -17.45 1.38
N MET A 166 -4.33 -16.75 0.62
CA MET A 166 -4.79 -16.01 -0.55
C MET A 166 -5.40 -16.91 -1.66
N PRO A 167 -4.89 -18.13 -1.97
CA PRO A 167 -5.57 -19.07 -2.86
C PRO A 167 -6.99 -19.45 -2.41
N THR A 168 -7.32 -19.32 -1.12
CA THR A 168 -8.66 -19.61 -0.59
C THR A 168 -9.68 -18.50 -0.89
N LEU A 169 -9.22 -17.28 -1.25
CA LEU A 169 -10.08 -16.15 -1.62
C LEU A 169 -10.78 -16.35 -2.98
N GLY A 170 -10.42 -17.39 -3.72
CA GLY A 170 -11.04 -17.78 -4.98
C GLY A 170 -10.00 -18.01 -6.08
N LYS A 171 -10.35 -18.82 -7.08
CA LYS A 171 -9.54 -18.93 -8.29
C LYS A 171 -9.62 -17.59 -9.02
N LEU A 172 -8.48 -16.93 -9.19
CA LEU A 172 -8.34 -15.85 -10.15
C LEU A 172 -8.56 -16.47 -11.53
N GLN A 173 -9.80 -16.38 -12.04
CA GLN A 173 -10.11 -16.82 -13.39
C GLN A 173 -9.38 -15.90 -14.37
N ASN A 174 -8.60 -16.51 -15.25
CA ASN A 174 -7.94 -15.85 -16.37
C ASN A 174 -8.98 -15.06 -17.17
N ALA A 175 -8.79 -13.75 -17.25
CA ALA A 175 -9.40 -12.88 -18.26
C ALA A 175 -8.27 -12.06 -18.88
#